data_AF-A0A8X7T4V3-F1
#
_entry.id   AF-A0A8X7T4V3-F1
#
_cell.length_a   1.000
_cell.length_b   1.000
_cell.length_c   1.000
_cell.angle_alpha   90.00
_cell.angle_beta   90.00
_cell.angle_gamma   90.00
#
_symmetry.space_group_name_H-M   'P 1'
#
loop_
_entity.id
_entity.type
_entity.pdbx_description
1 polymer ?
#
loop_
_entity_poly.entity_id
_entity_poly.type
_entity_poly.pdbx_seq_one_letter_code
_entity_poly.pdbx_strand_id
1 'polypeptide(L)'
;MPDSKANVQVYVNEIEVKATRREEAVLQPTPAATTYLAAATDKEDRDIDDTIAQHNRNYPRYGSWEEHLINLSDHLEPYLSQERRPTYQFQRCSTSNLVGVKLFDHLRSAIAEIHSLPEFRKNFDNFSGSVLNNLNWTNVGIAGGSALACLTITDFGKTLKNSDIDLFIWGLDATRMHKRMRHIRDTIMTNTPGFAAAYMIERSAGAITFVPRREDTGRKIQIVLCGYENPAAVLGPGGLRSGTSLCLLRRRPSVAQHSGGTIILHGIHKHSRRDQFEYATRGYGVLVRPDVLPADSVASLKAMNATLREKEQWACEEFVKLPWTGTKNYNKVFNGLKSDTPVMWTHSLTALATLAALWNLAYTTGRIGELLEEVGAASHIYGLYEGSDMAMGYLDADEWLSALEIIAPSLKSRSADVEADGQHVEGARPCTHSETSLACSADTSEIEDATGDKFEICIWSIAGEDMWQPQDGVEAFVHQLLITSAMLTAWTMWTVASGAPWRTMYYGRSLHNAHIFSYPVALSRVGDLDEWVRE
;
A
#
# COMPACT_ATOMS: atom_id res chain seq x y z
N MET A 1 -24.34 -11.42 -21.54
CA MET A 1 -23.36 -10.43 -21.06
C MET A 1 -23.90 -8.98 -21.03
N PRO A 2 -25.08 -8.66 -20.45
CA PRO A 2 -25.47 -7.24 -20.23
C PRO A 2 -24.77 -6.60 -19.02
N ASP A 3 -24.40 -7.37 -18.01
CA ASP A 3 -23.87 -6.86 -16.74
C ASP A 3 -22.41 -6.36 -16.81
N SER A 4 -21.59 -6.81 -17.77
CA SER A 4 -20.18 -6.35 -17.87
C SER A 4 -20.09 -4.90 -18.33
N LYS A 5 -20.88 -4.50 -19.34
CA LYS A 5 -20.94 -3.12 -19.85
C LYS A 5 -21.39 -2.12 -18.78
N ALA A 6 -22.30 -2.51 -17.90
CA ALA A 6 -22.74 -1.67 -16.78
C ALA A 6 -21.60 -1.46 -15.76
N ASN A 7 -20.82 -2.50 -15.46
CA ASN A 7 -19.67 -2.41 -14.57
C ASN A 7 -18.56 -1.52 -15.15
N VAL A 8 -18.27 -1.64 -16.46
CA VAL A 8 -17.28 -0.81 -17.15
C VAL A 8 -17.69 0.66 -17.17
N GLN A 9 -18.96 0.99 -17.41
CA GLN A 9 -19.41 2.38 -17.39
C GLN A 9 -19.22 3.03 -16.01
N VAL A 10 -19.34 2.26 -14.92
CA VAL A 10 -19.02 2.75 -13.56
C VAL A 10 -17.53 3.11 -13.47
N TYR A 11 -16.63 2.28 -13.98
CA TYR A 11 -15.20 2.57 -14.02
C TYR A 11 -14.87 3.78 -14.89
N VAL A 12 -15.43 3.87 -16.11
CA VAL A 12 -15.22 5.01 -17.01
C VAL A 12 -15.71 6.31 -16.37
N ASN A 13 -16.89 6.32 -15.76
CA ASN A 13 -17.41 7.49 -15.04
C ASN A 13 -16.51 7.88 -13.85
N GLU A 14 -15.99 6.91 -13.10
CA GLU A 14 -15.03 7.19 -12.02
C GLU A 14 -13.71 7.77 -12.56
N ILE A 15 -13.21 7.25 -13.68
CA ILE A 15 -12.01 7.74 -14.35
C ILE A 15 -12.25 9.17 -14.85
N GLU A 16 -13.38 9.48 -15.48
CA GLU A 16 -13.71 10.83 -15.95
C GLU A 16 -13.82 11.83 -14.79
N VAL A 17 -14.51 11.47 -13.69
CA VAL A 17 -14.61 12.29 -12.48
C VAL A 17 -13.24 12.52 -11.84
N LYS A 18 -12.29 11.59 -11.95
CA LYS A 18 -10.94 11.71 -11.38
C LYS A 18 -9.98 12.44 -12.33
N ALA A 19 -10.04 12.19 -13.64
CA ALA A 19 -9.22 12.86 -14.66
C ALA A 19 -9.57 14.35 -14.80
N THR A 20 -10.83 14.71 -14.53
CA THR A 20 -11.26 16.12 -14.45
C THR A 20 -10.81 16.84 -13.18
N ARG A 21 -10.32 16.11 -12.14
CA ARG A 21 -9.64 16.72 -11.00
C ARG A 21 -8.29 17.23 -11.46
N ARG A 22 -8.26 18.46 -11.99
CA ARG A 22 -7.00 19.18 -12.15
C ARG A 22 -6.38 19.32 -10.76
N GLU A 23 -5.12 18.89 -10.59
CA GLU A 23 -4.30 19.37 -9.49
C GLU A 23 -4.21 20.90 -9.68
N GLU A 24 -5.16 21.64 -9.13
CA GLU A 24 -5.03 23.09 -9.04
C GLU A 24 -3.74 23.34 -8.27
N ALA A 25 -2.76 23.92 -8.95
CA ALA A 25 -1.54 24.35 -8.31
C ALA A 25 -1.94 25.26 -7.14
N VAL A 26 -1.66 24.80 -5.92
CA VAL A 26 -1.94 25.59 -4.73
C VAL A 26 -0.96 26.76 -4.75
N LEU A 27 -1.43 27.91 -5.23
CA LEU A 27 -0.61 29.11 -5.35
C LEU A 27 -0.34 29.79 -4.00
N GLN A 28 -1.06 29.40 -2.94
CA GLN A 28 -0.87 29.97 -1.62
C GLN A 28 0.19 29.21 -0.83
N PRO A 29 1.08 29.91 -0.10
CA PRO A 29 2.04 29.27 0.77
C PRO A 29 1.31 28.48 1.86
N THR A 30 1.63 27.19 1.96
CA THR A 30 1.07 26.31 2.98
C THR A 30 1.71 26.66 4.33
N PRO A 31 0.93 26.92 5.41
CA PRO A 31 1.53 27.22 6.72
C PRO A 31 2.26 26.01 7.31
N ALA A 32 3.26 26.26 8.17
CA ALA A 32 4.08 25.24 8.81
C ALA A 32 3.24 24.20 9.60
N ALA A 33 3.76 22.98 9.74
CA ALA A 33 3.17 21.88 10.51
C ALA A 33 2.70 22.28 11.90
N THR A 34 3.53 23.05 12.59
CA THR A 34 3.38 23.43 13.99
C THR A 34 2.19 24.34 14.25
N THR A 35 1.73 25.13 13.25
CA THR A 35 0.61 26.07 13.44
C THR A 35 -0.72 25.37 13.69
N TYR A 36 -0.80 24.06 13.48
CA TYR A 36 -2.02 23.26 13.63
C TYR A 36 -1.95 22.31 14.81
N LEU A 37 -0.85 22.28 15.58
CA LEU A 37 -0.70 21.38 16.72
C LEU A 37 -1.74 21.64 17.80
N ALA A 38 -2.02 22.92 18.11
CA ALA A 38 -3.04 23.28 19.10
C ALA A 38 -4.42 22.70 18.74
N ALA A 39 -4.87 22.96 17.50
CA ALA A 39 -6.12 22.42 16.96
C ALA A 39 -6.11 20.89 16.91
N ALA A 40 -5.00 20.28 16.50
CA ALA A 40 -4.83 18.81 16.47
C ALA A 40 -4.86 18.16 17.86
N THR A 41 -4.69 18.93 18.93
CA THR A 41 -4.80 18.44 20.32
C THR A 41 -6.09 18.85 21.01
N ASP A 42 -6.88 19.74 20.41
CA ASP A 42 -8.15 20.19 20.96
C ASP A 42 -9.25 19.18 20.62
N LYS A 43 -9.77 18.46 21.63
CA LYS A 43 -10.82 17.46 21.47
C LYS A 43 -12.17 18.01 20.95
N GLU A 44 -12.36 19.33 21.00
CA GLU A 44 -13.58 20.01 20.57
C GLU A 44 -13.50 20.53 19.12
N ASP A 45 -12.31 20.55 18.50
CA ASP A 45 -12.14 20.95 17.11
C ASP A 45 -12.67 19.85 16.16
N ARG A 46 -13.68 20.19 15.36
CA ARG A 46 -14.36 19.26 14.43
C ARG A 46 -13.84 19.34 12.99
N ASP A 47 -13.10 20.39 12.67
CA ASP A 47 -12.67 20.73 11.31
C ASP A 47 -11.18 20.43 11.09
N ILE A 48 -10.48 20.04 12.16
CA ILE A 48 -9.05 19.72 12.13
C ILE A 48 -8.70 18.60 11.15
N ASP A 49 -9.59 17.63 10.99
CA ASP A 49 -9.45 16.53 10.05
C ASP A 49 -9.38 17.01 8.60
N ASP A 50 -10.32 17.88 8.22
CA ASP A 50 -10.43 18.48 6.88
C ASP A 50 -9.26 19.44 6.64
N THR A 51 -8.88 20.21 7.67
CA THR A 51 -7.74 21.11 7.65
C THR A 51 -6.43 20.35 7.41
N ILE A 52 -6.23 19.23 8.10
CA ILE A 52 -5.04 18.38 7.95
C ILE A 52 -5.05 17.65 6.62
N ALA A 53 -6.21 17.19 6.15
CA ALA A 53 -6.34 16.62 4.82
C ALA A 53 -5.95 17.61 3.73
N GLN A 54 -6.47 18.85 3.81
CA GLN A 54 -6.15 19.90 2.87
C GLN A 54 -4.66 20.26 2.91
N HIS A 55 -4.09 20.40 4.11
CA HIS A 55 -2.66 20.63 4.27
C HIS A 55 -1.82 19.51 3.62
N ASN A 56 -2.21 18.25 3.80
CA ASN A 56 -1.52 17.12 3.21
C ASN A 56 -1.63 17.07 1.69
N ARG A 57 -2.76 17.53 1.11
CA ARG A 57 -2.93 17.69 -0.34
C ARG A 57 -2.01 18.80 -0.87
N ASN A 58 -1.90 19.90 -0.12
CA ASN A 58 -1.11 21.08 -0.48
C ASN A 58 0.37 20.97 -0.07
N TYR A 59 0.81 19.78 0.34
CA TYR A 59 2.14 19.57 0.87
C TYR A 59 3.20 19.88 -0.22
N PRO A 60 4.16 20.77 0.04
CA PRO A 60 5.16 21.10 -0.97
C PRO A 60 6.06 19.89 -1.23
N ARG A 61 6.10 19.44 -2.50
CA ARG A 61 6.97 18.32 -2.90
C ARG A 61 8.44 18.72 -2.95
N TYR A 62 8.73 20.02 -3.09
CA TYR A 62 10.07 20.59 -3.23
C TYR A 62 10.26 21.76 -2.25
N GLY A 63 11.49 21.98 -1.77
CA GLY A 63 11.81 23.12 -0.89
C GLY A 63 11.67 22.80 0.60
N SER A 64 11.13 23.73 1.40
CA SER A 64 11.07 23.77 2.88
C SER A 64 10.22 22.66 3.54
N TRP A 65 10.37 21.41 3.11
CA TRP A 65 9.63 20.25 3.61
C TRP A 65 9.76 20.08 5.13
N GLU A 66 10.87 20.53 5.72
CA GLU A 66 11.16 20.48 7.16
C GLU A 66 10.08 21.19 7.98
N GLU A 67 9.62 22.35 7.52
CA GLU A 67 8.58 23.14 8.19
C GLU A 67 7.24 22.42 8.23
N HIS A 68 7.05 21.45 7.34
CA HIS A 68 5.82 20.68 7.21
C HIS A 68 5.87 19.33 7.95
N LEU A 69 6.89 19.11 8.77
CA LEU A 69 6.98 17.93 9.63
C LEU A 69 6.98 18.30 11.11
N ILE A 70 6.46 17.41 11.94
CA ILE A 70 6.39 17.59 13.39
C ILE A 70 7.47 16.73 14.04
N ASN A 71 8.42 17.36 14.75
CA ASN A 71 9.35 16.64 15.62
C ASN A 71 8.63 16.26 16.92
N LEU A 72 8.66 14.99 17.30
CA LEU A 72 8.12 14.53 18.59
C LEU A 72 8.66 15.33 19.79
N SER A 73 9.99 15.51 19.93
CA SER A 73 10.54 16.15 21.13
C SER A 73 10.51 17.68 21.08
N ASP A 74 10.80 18.27 19.91
CA ASP A 74 10.88 19.73 19.80
C ASP A 74 9.50 20.38 19.60
N HIS A 75 8.58 19.68 18.93
CA HIS A 75 7.28 20.23 18.55
C HIS A 75 6.11 19.59 19.30
N LEU A 76 6.01 18.26 19.41
CA LEU A 76 4.81 17.62 19.98
C LEU A 76 4.83 17.55 21.52
N GLU A 77 5.92 17.06 22.12
CA GLU A 77 6.06 16.90 23.57
C GLU A 77 5.72 18.19 24.35
N PRO A 78 6.18 19.40 23.94
CA PRO A 78 5.83 20.64 24.63
C PRO A 78 4.33 20.99 24.57
N TYR A 79 3.60 20.51 23.57
CA TYR A 79 2.15 20.66 23.47
C TYR A 79 1.41 19.63 24.34
N LEU A 80 1.98 18.45 24.54
CA LEU A 80 1.38 17.40 25.36
C LEU A 80 1.54 17.67 26.86
N SER A 81 2.66 18.25 27.29
CA SER A 81 2.87 18.65 28.68
C SER A 81 4.00 19.68 28.82
N GLN A 82 3.88 20.56 29.80
CA GLN A 82 4.97 21.45 30.19
C GLN A 82 6.16 20.69 30.79
N GLU A 83 5.91 19.52 31.39
CA GLU A 83 6.94 18.65 31.96
C GLU A 83 7.29 17.53 30.99
N ARG A 84 8.58 17.25 30.83
CA ARG A 84 9.01 16.05 30.08
C ARG A 84 8.66 14.80 30.87
N ARG A 85 7.91 13.89 30.23
CA ARG A 85 7.45 12.63 30.83
C ARG A 85 7.89 11.47 29.95
N PRO A 86 8.12 10.26 30.50
CA PRO A 86 8.41 9.09 29.68
C PRO A 86 7.23 8.73 28.78
N THR A 87 6.02 9.10 29.17
CA THR A 87 4.78 8.77 28.46
C THR A 87 3.75 9.87 28.67
N TYR A 88 2.96 10.12 27.63
CA TYR A 88 1.93 11.13 27.57
C TYR A 88 0.60 10.44 27.24
N GLN A 89 -0.43 10.75 28.02
CA GLN A 89 -1.79 10.26 27.78
C GLN A 89 -2.71 11.43 27.51
N PHE A 90 -3.64 11.27 26.57
CA PHE A 90 -4.64 12.28 26.29
C PHE A 90 -5.94 11.66 25.81
N GLN A 91 -7.02 12.39 26.10
CA GLN A 91 -8.38 11.99 25.81
C GLN A 91 -8.67 12.25 24.33
N ARG A 92 -9.08 11.21 23.62
CA ARG A 92 -9.57 11.33 22.25
C ARG A 92 -10.97 11.93 22.24
N CYS A 93 -11.36 12.52 21.11
CA CYS A 93 -12.72 12.98 20.96
C CYS A 93 -13.72 11.82 21.03
N SER A 94 -14.95 12.12 21.48
CA SER A 94 -16.03 11.15 21.57
C SER A 94 -16.34 10.58 20.18
N THR A 95 -16.74 9.31 20.11
CA THR A 95 -17.20 8.72 18.84
C THR A 95 -18.33 9.57 18.25
N SER A 96 -19.22 10.14 19.05
CA SER A 96 -20.31 11.02 18.60
C SER A 96 -19.85 12.27 17.84
N ASN A 97 -18.62 12.73 18.09
CA ASN A 97 -18.06 13.93 17.46
C ASN A 97 -17.43 13.62 16.09
N LEU A 98 -17.20 12.34 15.80
CA LEU A 98 -16.64 11.89 14.52
C LEU A 98 -17.76 11.81 13.47
N VAL A 99 -17.67 12.67 12.45
CA VAL A 99 -18.55 12.67 11.28
C VAL A 99 -17.99 11.71 10.24
N GLY A 100 -18.75 10.70 9.83
CA GLY A 100 -18.30 9.69 8.86
C GLY A 100 -18.84 8.30 9.16
N VAL A 101 -18.59 7.36 8.24
CA VAL A 101 -18.78 5.93 8.51
C VAL A 101 -17.57 5.42 9.27
N LYS A 102 -17.81 4.77 10.40
CA LYS A 102 -16.77 4.30 11.31
C LYS A 102 -16.64 2.81 11.18
N LEU A 103 -15.44 2.35 10.88
CA LEU A 103 -15.08 0.95 10.83
C LEU A 103 -14.13 0.68 12.00
N PHE A 104 -14.23 -0.51 12.60
CA PHE A 104 -13.42 -0.90 13.75
C PHE A 104 -13.55 0.02 14.98
N ASP A 105 -14.62 0.82 15.07
CA ASP A 105 -14.79 1.83 16.13
C ASP A 105 -14.87 1.20 17.54
N HIS A 106 -15.35 -0.05 17.64
CA HIS A 106 -15.37 -0.80 18.90
C HIS A 106 -13.97 -1.12 19.45
N LEU A 107 -12.94 -1.07 18.60
CA LEU A 107 -11.54 -1.20 19.02
C LEU A 107 -10.92 0.14 19.36
N ARG A 108 -11.53 1.25 18.94
CA ARG A 108 -10.98 2.58 19.14
C ARG A 108 -10.87 2.89 20.64
N SER A 109 -9.64 3.05 21.11
CA SER A 109 -9.41 3.49 22.49
C SER A 109 -9.84 4.94 22.68
N ALA A 110 -10.53 5.22 23.78
CA ALA A 110 -10.88 6.59 24.17
C ALA A 110 -9.65 7.39 24.66
N ILE A 111 -8.58 6.70 25.05
CA ILE A 111 -7.32 7.30 25.51
C ILE A 111 -6.21 6.90 24.54
N ALA A 112 -5.46 7.87 24.06
CA ALA A 112 -4.22 7.63 23.35
C ALA A 112 -3.04 7.72 24.31
N GLU A 113 -2.05 6.86 24.10
CA GLU A 113 -0.78 6.89 24.77
C GLU A 113 0.35 7.13 23.76
N ILE A 114 1.29 8.02 24.09
CA ILE A 114 2.46 8.34 23.29
C ILE A 114 3.69 8.31 24.21
N HIS A 115 4.70 7.55 23.82
CA HIS A 115 6.00 7.53 24.48
C HIS A 115 6.86 8.72 24.02
N SER A 116 7.67 9.24 24.95
CA SER A 116 8.66 10.26 24.61
C SER A 116 9.71 9.74 23.64
N LEU A 117 10.47 10.64 23.02
CA LEU A 117 11.54 10.24 22.09
C LEU A 117 12.57 9.25 22.72
N PRO A 118 13.02 9.42 23.99
CA PRO A 118 13.86 8.42 24.64
C PRO A 118 13.20 7.05 24.82
N GLU A 119 11.94 6.99 25.29
CA GLU A 119 11.23 5.72 25.46
C GLU A 119 10.92 5.06 24.11
N PHE A 120 10.57 5.85 23.09
CA PHE A 120 10.42 5.36 21.72
C PHE A 120 11.69 4.65 21.23
N ARG A 121 12.88 5.23 21.45
CA ARG A 121 14.15 4.64 21.00
C ARG A 121 14.45 3.33 21.72
N LYS A 122 14.23 3.31 23.03
CA LYS A 122 14.37 2.09 23.85
C LYS A 122 13.39 1.01 23.41
N ASN A 123 12.13 1.38 23.17
CA ASN A 123 11.10 0.51 22.63
C ASN A 123 11.47 -0.04 21.25
N PHE A 124 11.99 0.82 20.36
CA PHE A 124 12.40 0.41 19.02
C PHE A 124 13.65 -0.49 19.03
N ASP A 125 14.63 -0.21 19.90
CA ASP A 125 15.79 -1.08 20.09
C ASP A 125 15.35 -2.47 20.56
N ASN A 126 14.49 -2.54 21.58
CA ASN A 126 13.87 -3.79 22.04
C ASN A 126 13.07 -4.48 20.93
N PHE A 127 12.26 -3.73 20.19
CA PHE A 127 11.41 -4.25 19.11
C PHE A 127 12.25 -4.90 18.00
N SER A 128 13.34 -4.25 17.62
CA SER A 128 14.26 -4.72 16.59
C SER A 128 15.23 -5.80 17.07
N GLY A 129 15.26 -6.10 18.37
CA GLY A 129 16.25 -7.00 18.97
C GLY A 129 17.67 -6.48 18.78
N SER A 130 17.86 -5.15 18.80
CA SER A 130 19.16 -4.49 18.65
C SER A 130 19.91 -4.76 17.34
N VAL A 131 19.25 -5.37 16.35
CA VAL A 131 19.87 -5.70 15.04
C VAL A 131 20.30 -4.46 14.24
N LEU A 132 19.70 -3.30 14.54
CA LEU A 132 20.01 -2.01 13.91
C LEU A 132 20.94 -1.13 14.77
N ASN A 133 21.57 -1.67 15.80
CA ASN A 133 22.52 -0.92 16.61
C ASN A 133 23.69 -0.41 15.78
N ASN A 134 24.09 0.85 16.03
CA ASN A 134 25.12 1.56 15.27
C ASN A 134 24.77 1.84 13.79
N LEU A 135 23.51 1.68 13.38
CA LEU A 135 23.08 2.12 12.06
C LEU A 135 23.29 3.64 11.93
N ASN A 136 23.89 4.09 10.84
CA ASN A 136 23.95 5.51 10.51
C ASN A 136 22.61 5.92 9.87
N TRP A 137 21.79 6.61 10.65
CA TRP A 137 20.45 7.09 10.30
C TRP A 137 20.43 8.31 9.36
N THR A 138 21.57 8.85 8.96
CA THR A 138 21.61 9.89 7.92
C THR A 138 21.00 9.36 6.63
N ASN A 139 19.94 10.02 6.14
CA ASN A 139 19.14 9.62 4.97
C ASN A 139 18.42 8.27 5.09
N VAL A 140 18.25 7.74 6.31
CA VAL A 140 17.51 6.50 6.61
C VAL A 140 16.52 6.72 7.74
N GLY A 141 15.35 6.11 7.64
CA GLY A 141 14.31 6.27 8.63
C GLY A 141 13.33 5.12 8.55
N ILE A 142 12.69 4.84 9.67
CA ILE A 142 11.64 3.83 9.78
C ILE A 142 10.27 4.43 9.51
N ALA A 143 9.34 3.68 8.95
CA ALA A 143 7.94 4.10 8.95
C ALA A 143 6.99 2.92 9.11
N GLY A 144 5.68 3.20 9.06
CA GLY A 144 4.65 2.17 9.07
C GLY A 144 4.31 1.65 10.48
N GLY A 145 3.85 0.40 10.51
CA GLY A 145 3.25 -0.19 11.70
C GLY A 145 4.21 -0.33 12.87
N SER A 146 5.45 -0.79 12.64
CA SER A 146 6.45 -0.99 13.69
C SER A 146 6.85 0.31 14.37
N ALA A 147 7.02 1.38 13.60
CA ALA A 147 7.30 2.71 14.15
C ALA A 147 6.14 3.16 15.06
N LEU A 148 4.88 3.09 14.59
CA LEU A 148 3.74 3.46 15.42
C LEU A 148 3.67 2.61 16.70
N ALA A 149 3.88 1.30 16.60
CA ALA A 149 3.87 0.40 17.74
C ALA A 149 4.88 0.84 18.81
N CYS A 150 6.14 1.10 18.43
CA CYS A 150 7.16 1.54 19.38
C CYS A 150 6.84 2.89 20.05
N LEU A 151 5.98 3.70 19.41
CA LEU A 151 5.51 4.98 19.96
C LEU A 151 4.34 4.84 20.92
N THR A 152 3.49 3.83 20.75
CA THR A 152 2.20 3.76 21.47
C THR A 152 2.08 2.60 22.45
N ILE A 153 2.97 1.61 22.38
CA ILE A 153 2.93 0.42 23.25
C ILE A 153 4.34 -0.01 23.69
N THR A 154 4.39 -0.63 24.87
CA THR A 154 5.62 -1.16 25.48
C THR A 154 5.71 -2.69 25.44
N ASP A 155 4.57 -3.40 25.41
CA ASP A 155 4.53 -4.85 25.28
C ASP A 155 4.19 -5.25 23.83
N PHE A 156 5.20 -5.73 23.12
CA PHE A 156 5.04 -6.17 21.73
C PHE A 156 4.42 -7.57 21.62
N GLY A 157 4.50 -8.37 22.69
CA GLY A 157 3.86 -9.68 22.84
C GLY A 157 3.89 -10.60 21.61
N LYS A 158 2.86 -11.44 21.48
CA LYS A 158 2.58 -12.22 20.27
C LYS A 158 1.93 -11.38 19.16
N THR A 159 1.26 -10.30 19.53
CA THR A 159 0.42 -9.50 18.62
C THR A 159 1.22 -8.81 17.52
N LEU A 160 2.47 -8.43 17.80
CA LEU A 160 3.36 -7.80 16.82
C LEU A 160 4.47 -8.72 16.35
N LYS A 161 4.32 -10.03 16.55
CA LYS A 161 5.35 -10.98 16.13
C LYS A 161 5.65 -10.89 14.64
N ASN A 162 4.61 -10.61 13.87
CA ASN A 162 4.62 -10.55 12.41
C ASN A 162 4.74 -9.10 11.88
N SER A 163 5.00 -8.10 12.73
CA SER A 163 5.18 -6.73 12.25
C SER A 163 6.59 -6.53 11.74
N ASP A 164 6.68 -6.00 10.51
CA ASP A 164 7.94 -5.78 9.80
C ASP A 164 8.53 -4.40 10.15
N ILE A 165 9.85 -4.26 10.01
CA ILE A 165 10.56 -2.98 10.10
C ILE A 165 10.81 -2.45 8.69
N ASP A 166 10.04 -1.46 8.26
CA ASP A 166 10.23 -0.80 6.97
C ASP A 166 11.24 0.35 7.08
N LEU A 167 12.39 0.19 6.44
CA LEU A 167 13.45 1.17 6.27
C LEU A 167 13.30 1.89 4.93
N PHE A 168 13.26 3.21 5.00
CA PHE A 168 13.16 4.09 3.85
C PHE A 168 14.43 4.92 3.69
N ILE A 169 14.88 5.07 2.44
CA ILE A 169 16.04 5.88 2.06
C ILE A 169 15.55 7.08 1.26
N TRP A 170 16.11 8.28 1.48
CA TRP A 170 15.73 9.48 0.74
C TRP A 170 16.91 10.40 0.43
N GLY A 171 16.75 11.28 -0.55
CA GLY A 171 17.68 12.36 -0.88
C GLY A 171 19.05 11.89 -1.34
N LEU A 172 19.14 10.65 -1.83
CA LEU A 172 20.38 10.03 -2.31
C LEU A 172 20.24 9.69 -3.80
N ASP A 173 21.30 9.95 -4.56
CA ASP A 173 21.46 9.37 -5.90
C ASP A 173 21.67 7.85 -5.82
N ALA A 174 21.58 7.15 -6.96
CA ALA A 174 21.67 5.70 -7.02
C ALA A 174 22.96 5.15 -6.37
N THR A 175 24.12 5.77 -6.64
CA THR A 175 25.41 5.36 -6.08
C THR A 175 25.46 5.49 -4.56
N ARG A 176 24.91 6.58 -4.01
CA ARG A 176 24.85 6.79 -2.55
C ARG A 176 23.80 5.92 -1.89
N MET A 177 22.65 5.71 -2.53
CA MET A 177 21.60 4.79 -2.07
C MET A 177 22.15 3.38 -1.94
N HIS A 178 22.86 2.92 -2.97
CA HIS A 178 23.59 1.66 -2.96
C HIS A 178 24.57 1.52 -1.78
N LYS A 179 25.42 2.53 -1.55
CA LYS A 179 26.33 2.55 -0.39
C LYS A 179 25.55 2.49 0.93
N ARG A 180 24.38 3.14 0.98
CA ARG A 180 23.52 3.12 2.16
C ARG A 180 22.90 1.75 2.41
N MET A 181 22.44 1.07 1.36
CA MET A 181 21.92 -0.30 1.45
C MET A 181 22.99 -1.27 1.96
N ARG A 182 24.23 -1.16 1.48
CA ARG A 182 25.37 -1.94 2.02
C ARG A 182 25.60 -1.66 3.49
N HIS A 183 25.62 -0.39 3.89
CA HIS A 183 25.76 -0.02 5.29
C HIS A 183 24.67 -0.65 6.17
N ILE A 184 23.40 -0.63 5.73
CA ILE A 184 22.28 -1.25 6.46
C ILE A 184 22.52 -2.76 6.59
N ARG A 185 22.83 -3.45 5.49
CA ARG A 185 23.14 -4.88 5.49
C ARG A 185 24.28 -5.21 6.44
N ASP A 186 25.41 -4.52 6.32
CA ASP A 186 26.61 -4.79 7.10
C ASP A 186 26.34 -4.55 8.60
N THR A 187 25.48 -3.57 8.94
CA THR A 187 25.00 -3.34 10.31
C THR A 187 24.20 -4.54 10.83
N ILE A 188 23.21 -5.01 10.07
CA ILE A 188 22.37 -6.17 10.43
C ILE A 188 23.24 -7.42 10.60
N MET A 189 24.16 -7.67 9.67
CA MET A 189 25.08 -8.82 9.72
C MET A 189 26.00 -8.77 10.94
N THR A 190 26.56 -7.59 11.24
CA THR A 190 27.46 -7.41 12.40
C THR A 190 26.74 -7.67 13.71
N ASN A 191 25.47 -7.26 13.81
CA ASN A 191 24.67 -7.40 15.03
C ASN A 191 23.95 -8.75 15.14
N THR A 192 24.05 -9.63 14.13
CA THR A 192 23.38 -10.94 14.11
C THR A 192 24.39 -12.09 14.08
N PRO A 193 24.69 -12.71 15.24
CA PRO A 193 25.54 -13.90 15.29
C PRO A 193 25.00 -15.01 14.38
N GLY A 194 25.86 -15.54 13.50
CA GLY A 194 25.44 -16.58 12.55
C GLY A 194 24.38 -16.09 11.56
N PHE A 195 24.47 -14.84 11.10
CA PHE A 195 23.53 -14.20 10.17
C PHE A 195 22.98 -15.13 9.07
N ALA A 196 23.83 -15.90 8.38
CA ALA A 196 23.39 -16.81 7.32
C ALA A 196 22.43 -17.93 7.78
N ALA A 197 22.55 -18.35 9.05
CA ALA A 197 21.66 -19.31 9.69
C ALA A 197 20.44 -18.64 10.35
N ALA A 198 20.53 -17.34 10.68
CA ALA A 198 19.45 -16.59 11.32
C ALA A 198 18.48 -15.96 10.29
N TYR A 199 18.99 -15.48 9.16
CA TYR A 199 18.21 -14.76 8.16
C TYR A 199 18.35 -15.37 6.76
N MET A 200 17.26 -15.22 6.00
CA MET A 200 17.22 -15.32 4.55
C MET A 200 17.00 -13.90 4.01
N ILE A 201 17.53 -13.62 2.82
CA ILE A 201 17.31 -12.34 2.15
C ILE A 201 16.41 -12.61 0.95
N GLU A 202 15.29 -11.94 0.92
CA GLU A 202 14.34 -11.92 -0.20
C GLU A 202 14.45 -10.56 -0.91
N ARG A 203 14.27 -10.55 -2.22
CA ARG A 203 14.21 -9.31 -3.00
C ARG A 203 12.95 -9.32 -3.84
N SER A 204 12.32 -8.15 -3.93
CA SER A 204 11.21 -7.86 -4.82
C SER A 204 11.51 -6.59 -5.62
N ALA A 205 10.68 -6.27 -6.60
CA ALA A 205 10.78 -5.02 -7.37
C ALA A 205 10.77 -3.77 -6.47
N GLY A 206 10.08 -3.83 -5.33
CA GLY A 206 9.90 -2.69 -4.42
C GLY A 206 10.76 -2.71 -3.15
N ALA A 207 11.39 -3.83 -2.79
CA ALA A 207 12.07 -3.96 -1.50
C ALA A 207 13.13 -5.08 -1.43
N ILE A 208 14.12 -4.92 -0.55
CA ILE A 208 15.00 -5.98 -0.07
C ILE A 208 14.60 -6.32 1.36
N THR A 209 14.34 -7.58 1.65
CA THR A 209 13.79 -8.03 2.92
C THR A 209 14.68 -9.07 3.58
N PHE A 210 15.08 -8.81 4.82
CA PHE A 210 15.72 -9.76 5.72
C PHE A 210 14.63 -10.50 6.48
N VAL A 211 14.39 -11.76 6.13
CA VAL A 211 13.38 -12.63 6.74
C VAL A 211 14.05 -13.58 7.73
N PRO A 212 13.67 -13.60 9.01
CA PRO A 212 14.25 -14.53 9.96
C PRO A 212 13.86 -15.98 9.59
N ARG A 213 14.83 -16.89 9.54
CA ARG A 213 14.62 -18.32 9.20
C ARG A 213 13.82 -19.07 10.26
N ARG A 214 13.85 -18.57 11.50
CA ARG A 214 13.03 -19.04 12.61
C ARG A 214 12.38 -17.85 13.28
N GLU A 215 11.09 -17.95 13.58
CA GLU A 215 10.31 -16.83 14.10
C GLU A 215 10.76 -16.32 15.47
N ASP A 216 11.56 -17.08 16.20
CA ASP A 216 12.16 -16.72 17.49
C ASP A 216 13.55 -16.08 17.37
N THR A 217 14.14 -16.05 16.17
CA THR A 217 15.52 -15.58 15.95
C THR A 217 15.65 -14.13 15.50
N GLY A 218 14.54 -13.42 15.28
CA GLY A 218 14.61 -12.02 14.85
C GLY A 218 13.29 -11.43 14.34
N ARG A 219 13.40 -10.27 13.70
CA ARG A 219 12.28 -9.54 13.07
C ARG A 219 12.51 -9.43 11.57
N LYS A 220 11.44 -9.43 10.80
CA LYS A 220 11.53 -9.12 9.38
C LYS A 220 11.89 -7.64 9.20
N ILE A 221 12.94 -7.35 8.43
CA ILE A 221 13.42 -6.00 8.16
C ILE A 221 13.38 -5.79 6.66
N GLN A 222 12.76 -4.71 6.21
CA GLN A 222 12.55 -4.45 4.80
C GLN A 222 13.14 -3.09 4.42
N ILE A 223 14.06 -3.07 3.47
CA ILE A 223 14.59 -1.86 2.84
C ILE A 223 13.72 -1.58 1.61
N VAL A 224 12.95 -0.50 1.65
CA VAL A 224 12.13 -0.04 0.52
C VAL A 224 13.04 0.57 -0.56
N LEU A 225 12.95 0.07 -1.79
CA LEU A 225 13.79 0.45 -2.93
C LEU A 225 13.25 1.66 -3.70
N CYS A 226 12.17 2.28 -3.23
CA CYS A 226 11.65 3.52 -3.81
C CYS A 226 12.58 4.69 -3.43
N GLY A 227 13.11 5.38 -4.44
CA GLY A 227 13.93 6.57 -4.26
C GLY A 227 13.07 7.77 -3.92
N TYR A 228 13.07 8.20 -2.66
CA TYR A 228 12.35 9.41 -2.24
C TYR A 228 13.29 10.62 -2.28
N GLU A 229 12.80 11.78 -2.72
CA GLU A 229 13.62 12.99 -2.71
C GLU A 229 13.84 13.52 -1.29
N ASN A 230 12.81 13.43 -0.45
CA ASN A 230 12.83 13.96 0.91
C ASN A 230 12.01 13.08 1.87
N PRO A 231 12.18 13.29 3.18
CA PRO A 231 11.45 12.58 4.23
C PRO A 231 9.94 12.53 4.09
N ALA A 232 9.33 13.58 3.55
CA ALA A 232 7.89 13.69 3.53
C ALA A 232 7.25 12.93 2.38
N ALA A 233 8.00 12.72 1.29
CA ALA A 233 7.59 11.83 0.21
C ALA A 233 7.45 10.37 0.69
N VAL A 234 8.25 9.96 1.68
CA VAL A 234 8.13 8.65 2.37
C VAL A 234 6.87 8.60 3.23
N LEU A 235 6.58 9.70 3.93
CA LEU A 235 5.45 9.81 4.83
C LEU A 235 4.16 9.95 4.00
N GLY A 236 3.70 8.83 3.46
CA GLY A 236 2.32 8.68 3.03
C GLY A 236 1.34 8.93 4.20
N PRO A 237 0.04 8.66 4.00
CA PRO A 237 -0.99 8.98 4.97
C PRO A 237 -0.89 8.36 6.39
N GLY A 238 0.09 7.50 6.70
CA GLY A 238 0.20 6.83 8.01
C GLY A 238 1.59 6.84 8.67
N GLY A 239 2.59 7.54 8.14
CA GLY A 239 3.97 7.40 8.60
C GLY A 239 4.31 8.17 9.90
N LEU A 240 4.90 7.45 10.87
CA LEU A 240 5.76 7.97 11.93
C LEU A 240 7.20 7.64 11.57
N ARG A 241 8.18 8.55 11.72
CA ARG A 241 9.57 8.24 11.34
C ARG A 241 10.63 8.64 12.33
N SER A 242 11.49 7.71 12.76
CA SER A 242 12.68 8.02 13.56
C SER A 242 13.96 8.11 12.73
N GLY A 243 14.66 9.24 12.81
CA GLY A 243 16.12 9.31 12.78
C GLY A 243 16.63 9.67 14.18
N THR A 244 17.94 9.57 14.43
CA THR A 244 18.62 9.78 15.74
C THR A 244 18.32 11.07 16.51
N SER A 245 17.49 11.97 15.98
CA SER A 245 17.02 13.20 16.64
C SER A 245 15.55 13.54 16.35
N LEU A 246 14.86 12.76 15.52
CA LEU A 246 13.70 13.28 14.79
C LEU A 246 12.66 12.17 14.60
N CYS A 247 11.62 12.17 15.44
CA CYS A 247 10.41 11.40 15.17
C CYS A 247 9.46 12.29 14.36
N LEU A 248 9.38 12.12 13.04
CA LEU A 248 8.55 12.93 12.15
C LEU A 248 7.17 12.31 12.04
N LEU A 249 6.20 13.06 12.53
CA LEU A 249 4.79 12.80 12.26
C LEU A 249 4.41 13.63 11.03
N ARG A 250 3.87 12.99 9.99
CA ARG A 250 2.92 13.71 9.13
C ARG A 250 1.68 13.99 9.98
N ARG A 251 0.87 15.00 9.64
CA ARG A 251 -0.24 15.40 10.50
C ARG A 251 -1.37 14.36 10.67
N ARG A 252 -1.39 13.27 9.90
CA ARG A 252 -2.40 12.21 10.04
C ARG A 252 -2.25 11.37 11.31
N PRO A 253 -1.06 10.98 11.78
CA PRO A 253 -0.96 10.41 13.11
C PRO A 253 -1.31 11.39 14.24
N SER A 254 -1.15 12.71 14.10
CA SER A 254 -1.75 13.68 15.07
C SER A 254 -3.28 13.75 14.97
N VAL A 255 -3.87 13.56 13.79
CA VAL A 255 -5.32 13.35 13.61
C VAL A 255 -5.78 12.04 14.26
N ALA A 256 -5.13 10.92 13.94
CA ALA A 256 -5.46 9.61 14.49
C ALA A 256 -5.22 9.58 16.02
N GLN A 257 -4.34 10.43 16.53
CA GLN A 257 -4.19 10.70 17.95
C GLN A 257 -5.46 11.38 18.51
N HIS A 258 -5.95 12.47 17.92
CA HIS A 258 -7.18 13.17 18.35
C HIS A 258 -8.47 12.35 18.12
N SER A 259 -8.72 11.94 16.88
CA SER A 259 -9.95 11.26 16.48
C SER A 259 -9.94 9.79 16.86
N GLY A 260 -8.76 9.20 17.05
CA GLY A 260 -8.63 7.76 17.18
C GLY A 260 -8.89 7.03 15.87
N GLY A 261 -9.09 7.74 14.76
CA GLY A 261 -9.43 7.18 13.46
C GLY A 261 -8.39 7.52 12.40
N THR A 262 -8.03 6.56 11.57
CA THR A 262 -7.36 6.87 10.30
C THR A 262 -8.43 7.30 9.30
N ILE A 263 -8.31 8.52 8.79
CA ILE A 263 -9.28 9.07 7.87
C ILE A 263 -8.93 8.64 6.45
N ILE A 264 -9.88 7.97 5.82
CA ILE A 264 -9.82 7.62 4.41
C ILE A 264 -10.77 8.58 3.67
N LEU A 265 -10.17 9.65 3.16
CA LEU A 265 -10.72 10.48 2.06
C LEU A 265 -10.37 9.77 0.75
N HIS A 266 -11.17 9.92 -0.31
CA HIS A 266 -11.14 9.08 -1.53
C HIS A 266 -9.75 8.57 -1.94
N GLY A 267 -9.73 7.32 -2.40
CA GLY A 267 -8.52 6.58 -2.68
C GLY A 267 -8.17 5.66 -1.51
N ILE A 268 -9.09 4.74 -1.20
CA ILE A 268 -8.90 3.65 -0.23
C ILE A 268 -7.65 2.79 -0.62
N HIS A 269 -7.22 2.90 -1.89
CA HIS A 269 -6.14 2.20 -2.61
C HIS A 269 -4.73 2.25 -2.02
N LYS A 270 -4.42 3.16 -1.08
CA LYS A 270 -3.05 3.30 -0.53
C LYS A 270 -2.79 2.56 0.77
N HIS A 271 -3.80 1.89 1.32
CA HIS A 271 -3.69 1.14 2.57
C HIS A 271 -3.93 -0.34 2.28
N SER A 272 -2.98 -1.20 2.67
CA SER A 272 -3.24 -2.62 2.63
C SER A 272 -4.29 -2.96 3.70
N ARG A 273 -5.08 -4.02 3.48
CA ARG A 273 -6.03 -4.55 4.48
C ARG A 273 -5.33 -4.83 5.81
N ARG A 274 -4.13 -5.40 5.71
CA ARG A 274 -3.28 -5.71 6.86
C ARG A 274 -2.95 -4.46 7.66
N ASP A 275 -2.58 -3.37 7.00
CA ASP A 275 -2.28 -2.12 7.70
C ASP A 275 -3.50 -1.64 8.49
N GLN A 276 -4.70 -1.64 7.88
CA GLN A 276 -5.93 -1.22 8.55
C GLN A 276 -6.21 -2.06 9.80
N PHE A 277 -6.00 -3.37 9.75
CA PHE A 277 -6.13 -4.25 10.92
C PHE A 277 -5.04 -4.02 11.96
N GLU A 278 -3.80 -3.77 11.55
CA GLU A 278 -2.72 -3.43 12.46
C GLU A 278 -3.00 -2.13 13.22
N TYR A 279 -3.55 -1.11 12.56
CA TYR A 279 -4.01 0.11 13.24
C TYR A 279 -5.21 -0.19 14.16
N ALA A 280 -6.20 -0.96 13.69
CA ALA A 280 -7.38 -1.34 14.46
C ALA A 280 -7.05 -2.05 15.77
N THR A 281 -6.18 -3.06 15.71
CA THR A 281 -5.72 -3.81 16.89
C THR A 281 -4.91 -2.98 17.88
N ARG A 282 -4.41 -1.82 17.47
CA ARG A 282 -3.68 -0.85 18.31
C ARG A 282 -4.57 0.27 18.84
N GLY A 283 -5.88 0.07 18.72
CA GLY A 283 -6.87 0.97 19.27
C GLY A 283 -7.24 2.13 18.34
N TYR A 284 -7.05 2.00 17.02
CA TYR A 284 -7.45 3.02 16.05
C TYR A 284 -8.61 2.58 15.16
N GLY A 285 -9.69 3.34 15.07
CA GLY A 285 -10.73 3.11 14.07
C GLY A 285 -10.29 3.51 12.64
N VAL A 286 -11.15 3.26 11.67
CA VAL A 286 -11.08 3.84 10.33
C VAL A 286 -12.31 4.71 10.13
N LEU A 287 -12.11 5.95 9.71
CA LEU A 287 -13.18 6.90 9.44
C LEU A 287 -13.26 7.15 7.94
N VAL A 288 -14.36 6.77 7.31
CA VAL A 288 -14.60 6.95 5.87
C VAL A 288 -15.56 8.12 5.67
N ARG A 289 -15.15 9.11 4.88
CA ARG A 289 -15.93 10.32 4.59
C ARG A 289 -15.88 10.66 3.10
N PRO A 290 -16.92 11.31 2.55
CA PRO A 290 -16.83 11.91 1.22
C PRO A 290 -15.82 13.07 1.21
N ASP A 291 -15.15 13.29 0.07
CA ASP A 291 -14.07 14.29 -0.10
C ASP A 291 -14.49 15.73 0.10
N VAL A 292 -15.73 16.01 -0.29
CA VAL A 292 -16.42 17.27 -0.10
C VAL A 292 -17.65 16.88 0.70
N LEU A 293 -17.96 17.60 1.77
CA LEU A 293 -19.26 17.53 2.41
C LEU A 293 -20.18 18.46 1.59
N PRO A 294 -20.93 17.99 0.57
CA PRO A 294 -21.93 18.84 -0.06
C PRO A 294 -22.97 19.26 0.98
N ALA A 295 -23.80 20.25 0.63
CA ALA A 295 -24.97 20.61 1.44
C ALA A 295 -25.84 19.38 1.81
N ASP A 296 -25.77 18.31 1.03
CA ASP A 296 -26.44 17.02 1.26
C ASP A 296 -25.53 15.89 1.80
N SER A 297 -24.50 16.24 2.56
CA SER A 297 -23.58 15.26 3.17
C SER A 297 -24.29 14.23 4.06
N VAL A 298 -25.46 14.58 4.62
CA VAL A 298 -26.26 13.70 5.46
C VAL A 298 -26.82 12.51 4.66
N ALA A 299 -27.35 12.73 3.46
CA ALA A 299 -27.89 11.64 2.64
C ALA A 299 -26.79 10.65 2.23
N SER A 300 -25.64 11.16 1.79
CA SER A 300 -24.48 10.33 1.45
C SER A 300 -24.01 9.50 2.64
N LEU A 301 -23.81 10.11 3.81
CA LEU A 301 -23.42 9.38 5.02
C LEU A 301 -24.46 8.34 5.44
N LYS A 302 -25.75 8.62 5.26
CA LYS A 302 -26.82 7.66 5.54
C LYS A 302 -26.76 6.45 4.60
N ALA A 303 -26.54 6.68 3.30
CA ALA A 303 -26.39 5.62 2.30
C ALA A 303 -25.13 4.76 2.57
N MET A 304 -24.00 5.41 2.90
CA MET A 304 -22.77 4.71 3.25
C MET A 304 -22.92 3.84 4.51
N ASN A 305 -23.59 4.36 5.55
CA ASN A 305 -23.89 3.57 6.76
C ASN A 305 -24.88 2.42 6.49
N ALA A 306 -25.85 2.63 5.60
CA ALA A 306 -26.77 1.57 5.20
C ALA A 306 -26.01 0.42 4.52
N THR A 307 -25.06 0.74 3.63
CA THR A 307 -24.18 -0.25 2.98
C THR A 307 -23.38 -1.05 4.00
N LEU A 308 -22.81 -0.40 5.02
CA LEU A 308 -22.08 -1.08 6.09
C LEU A 308 -22.98 -2.06 6.85
N ARG A 309 -24.15 -1.60 7.29
CA ARG A 309 -25.11 -2.43 8.04
C ARG A 309 -25.62 -3.62 7.23
N GLU A 310 -25.86 -3.41 5.94
CA GLU A 310 -26.26 -4.47 5.02
C GLU A 310 -25.20 -5.58 4.96
N LYS A 311 -23.92 -5.21 4.79
CA LYS A 311 -22.82 -6.19 4.76
C LYS A 311 -22.59 -6.87 6.12
N GLU A 312 -22.75 -6.14 7.23
CA GLU A 312 -22.71 -6.73 8.58
C GLU A 312 -23.83 -7.75 8.80
N GLN A 313 -25.06 -7.38 8.44
CA GLN A 313 -26.22 -8.28 8.53
C GLN A 313 -26.02 -9.51 7.66
N TRP A 314 -25.56 -9.34 6.42
CA TRP A 314 -25.32 -10.44 5.50
C TRP A 314 -24.24 -11.41 6.03
N ALA A 315 -23.12 -10.90 6.53
CA ALA A 315 -22.07 -11.73 7.15
C ALA A 315 -22.62 -12.56 8.32
N CYS A 316 -23.46 -11.94 9.16
CA CYS A 316 -24.08 -12.61 10.29
C CYS A 316 -25.09 -13.68 9.85
N GLU A 317 -25.95 -13.39 8.89
CA GLU A 317 -26.94 -14.33 8.36
C GLU A 317 -26.28 -15.55 7.71
N GLU A 318 -25.24 -15.35 6.90
CA GLU A 318 -24.48 -16.45 6.29
C GLU A 318 -23.79 -17.31 7.35
N PHE A 319 -23.23 -16.68 8.40
CA PHE A 319 -22.60 -17.43 9.49
C PHE A 319 -23.61 -18.28 10.28
N VAL A 320 -24.80 -17.74 10.58
CA VAL A 320 -25.85 -18.44 11.35
C VAL A 320 -26.45 -19.61 10.58
N LYS A 321 -26.47 -19.56 9.24
CA LYS A 321 -26.93 -20.68 8.38
C LYS A 321 -26.00 -21.89 8.44
N LEU A 322 -24.74 -21.71 8.86
CA LEU A 322 -23.76 -22.79 8.89
C LEU A 322 -23.87 -23.65 10.16
N PRO A 323 -23.59 -24.96 10.05
CA PRO A 323 -23.68 -25.87 11.20
C PRO A 323 -22.63 -25.53 12.26
N TRP A 324 -23.03 -25.41 13.52
CA TRP A 324 -22.19 -25.01 14.66
C TRP A 324 -20.89 -25.82 14.83
N THR A 325 -20.85 -27.07 14.35
CA THR A 325 -19.70 -27.97 14.48
C THR A 325 -18.62 -27.80 13.39
N GLY A 326 -18.85 -26.94 12.40
CA GLY A 326 -17.91 -26.74 11.29
C GLY A 326 -16.68 -25.91 11.69
N THR A 327 -15.50 -26.53 11.67
CA THR A 327 -14.23 -25.85 11.93
C THR A 327 -13.90 -24.78 10.88
N LYS A 328 -14.48 -24.88 9.67
CA LYS A 328 -14.23 -23.97 8.52
C LYS A 328 -15.40 -23.04 8.18
N ASN A 329 -16.32 -22.78 9.13
CA ASN A 329 -17.48 -21.94 8.84
C ASN A 329 -17.10 -20.51 8.46
N TYR A 330 -16.10 -19.94 9.12
CA TYR A 330 -15.63 -18.60 8.81
C TYR A 330 -15.09 -18.49 7.37
N ASN A 331 -14.25 -19.43 6.94
CA ASN A 331 -13.72 -19.48 5.57
C ASN A 331 -14.84 -19.55 4.51
N LYS A 332 -15.94 -20.27 4.77
CA LYS A 332 -17.10 -20.29 3.87
C LYS A 332 -17.77 -18.92 3.76
N VAL A 333 -18.00 -18.25 4.88
CA VAL A 333 -18.57 -16.89 4.91
C VAL A 333 -17.63 -15.91 4.21
N PHE A 334 -16.34 -15.97 4.53
CA PHE A 334 -15.29 -15.16 3.90
C PHE A 334 -15.32 -15.31 2.37
N ASN A 335 -15.30 -16.54 1.85
CA ASN A 335 -15.31 -16.80 0.41
C ASN A 335 -16.62 -16.36 -0.24
N GLY A 336 -17.77 -16.57 0.41
CA GLY A 336 -19.06 -16.09 -0.07
C GLY A 336 -19.08 -14.56 -0.21
N LEU A 337 -18.68 -13.84 0.84
CA LEU A 337 -18.60 -12.39 0.84
C LEU A 337 -17.57 -11.87 -0.17
N LYS A 338 -16.40 -12.52 -0.26
CA LYS A 338 -15.35 -12.18 -1.23
C LYS A 338 -15.84 -12.30 -2.68
N SER A 339 -16.63 -13.35 -2.97
CA SER A 339 -17.14 -13.60 -4.33
C SER A 339 -18.15 -12.54 -4.81
N ASP A 340 -18.90 -11.92 -3.88
CA ASP A 340 -19.86 -10.85 -4.17
C ASP A 340 -19.20 -9.47 -4.32
N THR A 341 -18.01 -9.31 -3.74
CA THR A 341 -17.17 -8.12 -3.93
C THR A 341 -15.90 -8.50 -4.70
N PRO A 342 -15.98 -8.76 -6.03
CA PRO A 342 -14.82 -9.19 -6.81
C PRO A 342 -13.75 -8.09 -6.94
N VAL A 343 -14.12 -6.85 -6.61
CA VAL A 343 -13.18 -5.72 -6.55
C VAL A 343 -12.28 -5.83 -5.33
N MET A 344 -11.11 -5.21 -5.43
CA MET A 344 -10.16 -5.13 -4.33
C MET A 344 -10.80 -4.56 -3.04
N TRP A 345 -10.57 -5.24 -1.93
CA TRP A 345 -11.23 -5.00 -0.63
C TRP A 345 -11.14 -3.56 -0.13
N THR A 346 -10.02 -2.91 -0.40
CA THR A 346 -9.75 -1.53 0.01
C THR A 346 -9.95 -0.56 -1.15
N HIS A 347 -10.83 -0.85 -2.11
CA HIS A 347 -10.94 -0.03 -3.33
C HIS A 347 -12.36 0.48 -3.59
N SER A 348 -13.37 -0.10 -2.94
CA SER A 348 -14.72 0.45 -2.89
C SER A 348 -15.22 0.50 -1.46
N LEU A 349 -16.21 1.36 -1.20
CA LEU A 349 -16.87 1.40 0.10
C LEU A 349 -17.52 0.05 0.42
N THR A 350 -18.14 -0.59 -0.57
CA THR A 350 -18.80 -1.89 -0.41
C THR A 350 -17.82 -2.97 0.00
N ALA A 351 -16.65 -3.04 -0.65
CA ALA A 351 -15.64 -4.04 -0.32
C ALA A 351 -15.01 -3.74 1.06
N LEU A 352 -14.80 -2.47 1.39
CA LEU A 352 -14.29 -2.08 2.71
C LEU A 352 -15.31 -2.35 3.83
N ALA A 353 -16.60 -2.13 3.56
CA ALA A 353 -17.70 -2.49 4.44
C ALA A 353 -17.79 -4.01 4.65
N THR A 354 -17.57 -4.79 3.59
CA THR A 354 -17.53 -6.25 3.63
C THR A 354 -16.35 -6.73 4.50
N LEU A 355 -15.18 -6.09 4.38
CA LEU A 355 -14.02 -6.36 5.24
C LEU A 355 -14.31 -6.05 6.71
N ALA A 356 -14.93 -4.91 6.99
CA ALA A 356 -15.32 -4.51 8.34
C ALA A 356 -16.37 -5.47 8.94
N ALA A 357 -17.33 -5.93 8.15
CA ALA A 357 -18.31 -6.93 8.54
C ALA A 357 -17.65 -8.27 8.91
N LEU A 358 -16.76 -8.76 8.05
CA LEU A 358 -15.98 -9.99 8.29
C LEU A 358 -15.12 -9.88 9.54
N TRP A 359 -14.54 -8.72 9.82
CA TRP A 359 -13.84 -8.45 11.06
C TRP A 359 -14.74 -8.47 12.28
N ASN A 360 -15.87 -7.76 12.24
CA ASN A 360 -16.81 -7.74 13.36
C ASN A 360 -17.29 -9.15 13.68
N LEU A 361 -17.55 -9.97 12.67
CA LEU A 361 -17.84 -11.38 12.82
C LEU A 361 -16.67 -12.17 13.44
N ALA A 362 -15.44 -12.00 12.92
CA ALA A 362 -14.26 -12.68 13.45
C ALA A 362 -13.98 -12.29 14.91
N TYR A 363 -14.11 -11.02 15.25
CA TYR A 363 -13.91 -10.48 16.58
C TYR A 363 -14.94 -11.05 17.56
N THR A 364 -16.23 -10.97 17.23
CA THR A 364 -17.31 -11.47 18.08
C THR A 364 -17.29 -12.98 18.28
N THR A 365 -16.74 -13.73 17.32
CA THR A 365 -16.62 -15.20 17.37
C THR A 365 -15.25 -15.70 17.83
N GLY A 366 -14.30 -14.82 18.15
CA GLY A 366 -12.94 -15.20 18.58
C GLY A 366 -12.06 -15.80 17.47
N ARG A 367 -12.36 -15.53 16.19
CA ARG A 367 -11.71 -16.07 14.99
C ARG A 367 -10.84 -15.08 14.24
N ILE A 368 -10.31 -14.06 14.92
CA ILE A 368 -9.42 -13.05 14.31
C ILE A 368 -8.21 -13.70 13.63
N GLY A 369 -7.66 -14.78 14.21
CA GLY A 369 -6.54 -15.53 13.62
C GLY A 369 -6.87 -16.05 12.22
N GLU A 370 -8.05 -16.65 12.03
CA GLU A 370 -8.50 -17.16 10.73
C GLU A 370 -8.62 -16.02 9.70
N LEU A 371 -9.19 -14.88 10.09
CA LEU A 371 -9.27 -13.71 9.20
C LEU A 371 -7.87 -13.18 8.83
N LEU A 372 -6.96 -13.10 9.79
CA LEU A 372 -5.59 -12.63 9.54
C LEU A 372 -4.80 -13.62 8.66
N GLU A 373 -5.04 -14.92 8.79
CA GLU A 373 -4.48 -15.93 7.89
C GLU A 373 -5.02 -15.77 6.46
N GLU A 374 -6.32 -15.60 6.28
CA GLU A 374 -6.93 -15.41 4.95
C GLU A 374 -6.51 -14.09 4.28
N VAL A 375 -6.46 -13.01 5.06
CA VAL A 375 -6.01 -11.70 4.57
C VAL A 375 -4.49 -11.71 4.36
N GLY A 376 -3.76 -12.36 5.25
CA GLY A 376 -2.30 -12.47 5.25
C GLY A 376 -1.77 -13.32 4.10
N ALA A 377 -2.39 -14.48 3.84
CA ALA A 377 -2.02 -15.39 2.75
C ALA A 377 -2.23 -14.78 1.37
N ALA A 378 -3.15 -13.81 1.23
CA ALA A 378 -3.33 -13.03 0.01
C ALA A 378 -2.36 -11.84 -0.10
N SER A 379 -1.80 -11.38 1.02
CA SER A 379 -1.04 -10.12 1.12
C SER A 379 0.45 -10.21 0.75
N HIS A 380 0.89 -11.29 0.11
CA HIS A 380 2.27 -11.40 -0.35
C HIS A 380 2.55 -10.31 -1.38
N ILE A 381 3.27 -9.28 -0.92
CA ILE A 381 3.77 -8.12 -1.68
C ILE A 381 2.67 -7.06 -1.96
N TYR A 382 2.44 -6.20 -0.96
CA TYR A 382 1.75 -4.90 -1.09
C TYR A 382 0.41 -4.89 -1.84
N GLY A 383 -0.40 -5.94 -1.80
CA GLY A 383 -1.66 -5.96 -2.56
C GLY A 383 -1.49 -5.69 -4.07
N LEU A 384 -0.24 -5.66 -4.57
CA LEU A 384 0.12 -5.36 -5.96
C LEU A 384 -0.37 -6.48 -6.88
N TYR A 385 -0.51 -7.67 -6.29
CA TYR A 385 -0.93 -8.92 -6.91
C TYR A 385 -2.30 -9.40 -6.47
N GLU A 386 -2.91 -8.75 -5.47
CA GLU A 386 -4.27 -9.08 -5.11
C GLU A 386 -5.17 -8.61 -6.26
N GLY A 387 -5.80 -9.55 -6.95
CA GLY A 387 -6.70 -9.24 -8.05
C GLY A 387 -6.05 -8.96 -9.40
N SER A 388 -4.71 -9.03 -9.58
CA SER A 388 -4.13 -9.05 -10.94
C SER A 388 -4.62 -10.26 -11.71
N ASP A 389 -4.67 -11.41 -11.03
CA ASP A 389 -5.11 -12.69 -11.62
C ASP A 389 -6.62 -12.67 -11.94
N MET A 390 -7.40 -11.87 -11.21
CA MET A 390 -8.83 -11.67 -11.50
C MET A 390 -9.06 -10.58 -12.56
N ALA A 391 -8.37 -9.43 -12.48
CA ALA A 391 -8.48 -8.35 -13.46
C ALA A 391 -8.02 -8.79 -14.85
N MET A 392 -7.00 -9.65 -14.94
CA MET A 392 -6.55 -10.26 -16.20
C MET A 392 -7.51 -11.35 -16.69
N GLY A 393 -8.32 -11.94 -15.82
CA GLY A 393 -9.29 -12.99 -16.16
C GLY A 393 -10.68 -12.49 -16.56
N TYR A 394 -11.03 -11.22 -16.26
CA TYR A 394 -12.41 -10.71 -16.44
C TYR A 394 -12.56 -9.57 -17.45
N LEU A 395 -11.50 -8.86 -17.81
CA LEU A 395 -11.59 -7.81 -18.83
C LEU A 395 -11.38 -8.44 -20.21
N ASP A 396 -12.40 -8.39 -21.06
CA ASP A 396 -12.22 -8.75 -22.46
C ASP A 396 -11.29 -7.73 -23.17
N ALA A 397 -10.79 -8.09 -24.36
CA ALA A 397 -9.85 -7.25 -25.09
C ALA A 397 -10.42 -5.86 -25.46
N ASP A 398 -11.73 -5.75 -25.73
CA ASP A 398 -12.41 -4.48 -26.02
C ASP A 398 -12.54 -3.61 -24.76
N GLU A 399 -12.75 -4.23 -23.60
CA GLU A 399 -12.80 -3.56 -22.29
C GLU A 399 -11.43 -2.99 -21.90
N TRP A 400 -10.35 -3.73 -22.19
CA TRP A 400 -8.97 -3.23 -22.05
C TRP A 400 -8.66 -2.06 -22.99
N LEU A 401 -9.02 -2.17 -24.27
CA LEU A 401 -8.83 -1.11 -25.25
C LEU A 401 -9.53 0.18 -24.83
N SER A 402 -10.76 0.08 -24.33
CA SER A 402 -11.55 1.23 -23.84
C SER A 402 -10.86 1.99 -22.70
N ALA A 403 -10.20 1.28 -21.78
CA ALA A 403 -9.42 1.91 -20.70
C ALA A 403 -8.14 2.57 -21.22
N LEU A 404 -7.47 1.93 -22.18
CA LEU A 404 -6.25 2.43 -22.81
C LEU A 404 -6.52 3.67 -23.68
N GLU A 405 -7.67 3.78 -24.34
CA GLU A 405 -8.11 4.96 -25.09
C GLU A 405 -8.09 6.24 -24.26
N ILE A 406 -8.33 6.15 -22.95
CA ILE A 406 -8.30 7.30 -22.04
C ILE A 406 -6.88 7.82 -21.89
N ILE A 407 -5.90 6.91 -21.87
CA ILE A 407 -4.47 7.22 -21.68
C ILE A 407 -3.83 7.60 -23.03
N ALA A 408 -4.23 6.91 -24.10
CA ALA A 408 -3.79 7.11 -25.47
C ALA A 408 -5.01 7.21 -26.41
N PRO A 409 -5.56 8.42 -26.61
CA PRO A 409 -6.76 8.64 -27.44
C PRO A 409 -6.64 8.18 -28.90
N SER A 410 -5.42 7.92 -29.38
CA SER A 410 -5.11 7.30 -30.67
C SER A 410 -5.70 5.89 -30.83
N LEU A 411 -6.09 5.23 -29.73
CA LEU A 411 -6.70 3.89 -29.75
C LEU A 411 -8.20 3.88 -30.11
N LYS A 412 -8.87 5.05 -30.12
CA LYS A 412 -10.33 5.21 -30.21
C LYS A 412 -10.99 4.73 -31.50
N SER A 413 -10.20 4.48 -32.53
CA SER A 413 -10.68 4.03 -33.83
C SER A 413 -10.50 2.53 -34.07
N ARG A 414 -10.18 1.73 -33.03
CA ARG A 414 -9.85 0.30 -33.17
C ARG A 414 -10.94 -0.58 -32.56
N SER A 415 -11.32 -1.64 -33.27
CA SER A 415 -12.09 -2.76 -32.75
C SER A 415 -11.15 -3.92 -32.39
N ALA A 416 -11.43 -4.73 -31.36
CA ALA A 416 -10.64 -5.95 -31.09
C ALA A 416 -10.75 -7.00 -32.21
N ASP A 417 -11.60 -6.78 -33.21
CA ASP A 417 -11.62 -7.51 -34.48
C ASP A 417 -10.34 -7.24 -35.29
N VAL A 418 -9.21 -7.76 -34.81
CA VAL A 418 -8.05 -8.02 -35.66
C VAL A 418 -8.44 -9.25 -36.49
N GLU A 419 -9.06 -9.03 -37.64
CA GLU A 419 -9.00 -10.05 -38.70
C GLU A 419 -7.53 -10.41 -38.86
N ALA A 420 -7.22 -11.69 -38.66
CA ALA A 420 -5.90 -12.25 -38.87
C ALA A 420 -5.57 -12.13 -40.36
N ASP A 421 -5.18 -10.94 -40.80
CA ASP A 421 -4.81 -10.68 -42.17
C ASP A 421 -3.45 -11.36 -42.37
N GLY A 422 -3.50 -12.48 -43.10
CA GLY A 422 -2.43 -13.48 -43.21
C GLY A 422 -1.20 -13.02 -44.00
N GLN A 423 -0.62 -11.87 -43.65
CA GLN A 423 0.70 -11.49 -44.16
C GLN A 423 1.79 -12.16 -43.32
N HIS A 424 2.14 -13.38 -43.74
CA HIS A 424 3.32 -14.09 -43.29
C HIS A 424 4.59 -13.26 -43.50
N VAL A 425 5.24 -12.86 -42.41
CA VAL A 425 6.65 -12.45 -42.42
C VAL A 425 7.48 -13.73 -42.35
N GLU A 426 8.04 -14.17 -43.49
CA GLU A 426 8.97 -15.30 -43.54
C GLU A 426 10.31 -14.94 -42.87
N GLY A 427 10.55 -15.48 -41.68
CA GLY A 427 11.84 -15.35 -41.00
C GLY A 427 11.96 -16.22 -39.74
N ALA A 428 12.58 -17.39 -39.89
CA ALA A 428 13.11 -18.30 -38.86
C ALA A 428 12.12 -18.93 -37.86
N ARG A 429 11.74 -20.20 -38.11
CA ARG A 429 11.13 -21.11 -37.13
C ARG A 429 12.21 -21.88 -36.35
N PRO A 430 12.01 -22.07 -35.03
CA PRO A 430 11.95 -23.44 -34.54
C PRO A 430 10.76 -23.71 -33.59
N CYS A 431 10.32 -24.97 -33.63
CA CYS A 431 9.35 -25.67 -32.76
C CYS A 431 7.85 -25.44 -33.04
N THR A 432 7.25 -26.45 -33.63
CA THR A 432 5.82 -26.61 -33.92
C THR A 432 5.06 -27.16 -32.71
N HIS A 433 4.40 -26.28 -31.97
CA HIS A 433 3.19 -26.55 -31.16
C HIS A 433 2.42 -25.22 -31.12
N SER A 434 1.14 -25.22 -31.56
CA SER A 434 0.17 -24.10 -31.69
C SER A 434 0.70 -22.80 -32.31
N GLU A 435 0.02 -22.23 -33.31
CA GLU A 435 0.33 -20.87 -33.77
C GLU A 435 -0.09 -19.83 -32.72
N THR A 436 0.72 -19.63 -31.69
CA THR A 436 0.68 -18.42 -30.87
C THR A 436 1.22 -17.28 -31.72
N SER A 437 0.34 -16.46 -32.32
CA SER A 437 0.76 -15.28 -33.07
C SER A 437 0.92 -14.09 -32.12
N LEU A 438 2.15 -13.57 -32.04
CA LEU A 438 2.41 -12.27 -31.43
C LEU A 438 1.95 -11.19 -32.42
N ALA A 439 0.70 -10.75 -32.29
CA ALA A 439 0.22 -9.58 -33.03
C ALA A 439 0.55 -8.31 -32.22
N CYS A 440 1.54 -7.54 -32.68
CA CYS A 440 1.71 -6.18 -32.20
C CYS A 440 0.52 -5.35 -32.70
N SER A 441 -0.19 -4.66 -31.81
CA SER A 441 -1.16 -3.64 -32.22
C SER A 441 -0.38 -2.40 -32.64
N ALA A 442 0.23 -2.46 -33.83
CA ALA A 442 1.05 -1.39 -34.38
C ALA A 442 0.27 -0.07 -34.36
N ASP A 443 0.90 1.02 -33.91
CA ASP A 443 0.39 2.39 -33.78
C ASP A 443 -0.27 2.81 -32.45
N THR A 444 0.20 2.30 -31.30
CA THR A 444 0.00 3.10 -30.08
C THR A 444 0.96 4.29 -30.08
N SER A 445 0.45 5.50 -29.86
CA SER A 445 1.31 6.69 -29.75
C SER A 445 2.28 6.51 -28.58
N GLU A 446 3.57 6.75 -28.81
CA GLU A 446 4.60 6.69 -27.76
C GLU A 446 4.14 7.44 -26.51
N ILE A 447 4.04 6.74 -25.38
CA ILE A 447 3.81 7.37 -24.08
C ILE A 447 5.16 7.60 -23.41
N GLU A 448 5.34 8.79 -22.83
CA GLU A 448 6.58 9.20 -22.19
C GLU A 448 6.36 9.39 -20.69
N ASP A 449 7.22 8.79 -19.86
CA ASP A 449 7.19 9.02 -18.42
C ASP A 449 8.04 10.25 -18.01
N ALA A 450 8.17 10.53 -16.70
CA ALA A 450 8.93 11.70 -16.24
C ALA A 450 10.47 11.57 -16.44
N THR A 451 10.99 10.38 -16.72
CA THR A 451 12.42 10.19 -17.06
C THR A 451 12.71 10.36 -18.54
N GLY A 452 11.68 10.57 -19.37
CA GLY A 452 11.80 10.67 -20.82
C GLY A 452 11.83 9.32 -21.51
N ASP A 453 11.56 8.24 -20.78
CA ASP A 453 11.48 6.90 -21.34
C ASP A 453 10.18 6.78 -22.13
N LYS A 454 10.28 6.27 -23.35
CA LYS A 454 9.17 6.12 -24.29
C LYS A 454 8.72 4.68 -24.37
N PHE A 455 7.42 4.46 -24.36
CA PHE A 455 6.82 3.13 -24.42
C PHE A 455 5.75 3.05 -25.50
N GLU A 456 5.62 1.86 -26.07
CA GLU A 456 4.49 1.44 -26.87
C GLU A 456 3.68 0.44 -26.03
N ILE A 457 2.36 0.62 -25.94
CA ILE A 457 1.50 -0.35 -25.26
C ILE A 457 1.13 -1.44 -26.24
N CYS A 458 1.63 -2.65 -26.01
CA CYS A 458 1.27 -3.82 -26.81
C CYS A 458 0.28 -4.69 -26.04
N ILE A 459 -0.80 -5.13 -26.71
CA ILE A 459 -1.76 -6.09 -26.15
C ILE A 459 -1.45 -7.46 -26.73
N TRP A 460 -1.27 -8.45 -25.86
CA TRP A 460 -0.95 -9.82 -26.26
C TRP A 460 -2.08 -10.74 -25.82
N SER A 461 -2.46 -11.69 -26.69
CA SER A 461 -3.40 -12.75 -26.36
C SER A 461 -2.66 -14.08 -26.40
N ILE A 462 -2.80 -14.87 -25.34
CA ILE A 462 -2.21 -16.21 -25.21
C ILE A 462 -3.34 -17.16 -24.83
N ALA A 463 -3.50 -18.25 -25.57
CA ALA A 463 -4.47 -19.28 -25.21
C ALA A 463 -4.04 -19.97 -23.91
N GLY A 464 -5.02 -20.31 -23.04
CA GLY A 464 -4.72 -20.92 -21.74
C GLY A 464 -3.97 -22.26 -21.86
N GLU A 465 -4.22 -23.04 -22.92
CA GLU A 465 -3.46 -24.25 -23.23
C GLU A 465 -1.99 -24.01 -23.63
N ASP A 466 -1.65 -22.80 -24.08
CA ASP A 466 -0.29 -22.42 -24.50
C ASP A 466 0.49 -21.70 -23.38
N MET A 467 -0.13 -21.45 -22.22
CA MET A 467 0.56 -20.97 -21.04
C MET A 467 1.34 -22.11 -20.37
N TRP A 468 2.57 -22.33 -20.82
CA TRP A 468 3.53 -23.19 -20.14
C TRP A 468 4.63 -22.33 -19.51
N GLN A 469 4.96 -22.59 -18.23
CA GLN A 469 6.10 -21.96 -17.55
C GLN A 469 7.32 -22.87 -17.73
N PRO A 470 8.34 -22.45 -18.51
CA PRO A 470 9.57 -23.23 -18.63
C PRO A 470 10.27 -23.29 -17.27
N GLN A 471 10.84 -24.44 -16.91
CA GLN A 471 11.45 -24.63 -15.59
C GLN A 471 12.83 -23.99 -15.47
N ASP A 472 13.59 -23.94 -16.56
CA ASP A 472 14.94 -23.39 -16.65
C ASP A 472 15.24 -22.86 -18.07
N GLY A 473 16.46 -22.35 -18.26
CA GLY A 473 16.92 -21.85 -19.55
C GLY A 473 16.49 -20.42 -19.89
N VAL A 474 16.73 -20.04 -21.14
CA VAL A 474 16.43 -18.69 -21.65
C VAL A 474 14.92 -18.48 -21.73
N GLU A 475 14.17 -19.54 -22.03
CA GLU A 475 12.73 -19.55 -22.11
C GLU A 475 12.09 -19.23 -20.76
N ALA A 476 12.60 -19.78 -19.65
CA ALA A 476 12.12 -19.47 -18.31
C ALA A 476 12.38 -17.99 -17.95
N PHE A 477 13.55 -17.47 -18.34
CA PHE A 477 13.90 -16.07 -18.14
C PHE A 477 12.99 -15.13 -18.94
N VAL A 478 12.77 -15.42 -20.24
CA VAL A 478 11.86 -14.65 -21.08
C VAL A 478 10.45 -14.72 -20.50
N HIS A 479 9.95 -15.89 -20.12
CA HIS A 479 8.64 -16.00 -19.49
C HIS A 479 8.51 -15.16 -18.21
N GLN A 480 9.53 -15.16 -17.33
CA GLN A 480 9.55 -14.32 -16.13
C GLN A 480 9.61 -12.82 -16.45
N LEU A 481 10.36 -12.43 -17.49
CA LEU A 481 10.38 -11.06 -18.02
C LEU A 481 8.99 -10.65 -18.48
N LEU A 482 8.29 -11.51 -19.22
CA LEU A 482 6.96 -11.21 -19.74
C LEU A 482 5.93 -11.10 -18.62
N ILE A 483 5.95 -12.02 -17.65
CA ILE A 483 5.08 -11.95 -16.47
C ILE A 483 5.34 -10.65 -15.70
N THR A 484 6.59 -10.39 -15.34
CA THR A 484 6.95 -9.19 -14.56
C THR A 484 6.55 -7.91 -15.29
N SER A 485 6.73 -7.87 -16.63
CA SER A 485 6.32 -6.75 -17.46
C SER A 485 4.80 -6.58 -17.49
N ALA A 486 4.07 -7.65 -17.80
CA ALA A 486 2.61 -7.63 -17.89
C ALA A 486 1.97 -7.22 -16.57
N MET A 487 2.45 -7.78 -15.45
CA MET A 487 1.98 -7.43 -14.12
C MET A 487 2.24 -5.96 -13.78
N LEU A 488 3.45 -5.47 -14.04
CA LEU A 488 3.78 -4.07 -13.76
C LEU A 488 3.00 -3.13 -14.68
N THR A 489 2.83 -3.46 -15.97
CA THR A 489 1.98 -2.71 -16.91
C THR A 489 0.56 -2.65 -16.38
N ALA A 490 -0.03 -3.79 -16.02
CA ALA A 490 -1.39 -3.87 -15.52
C ALA A 490 -1.57 -3.03 -14.24
N TRP A 491 -0.64 -3.15 -13.27
CA TRP A 491 -0.65 -2.33 -12.06
C TRP A 491 -0.51 -0.84 -12.38
N THR A 492 0.35 -0.47 -13.32
CA THR A 492 0.60 0.94 -13.69
C THR A 492 -0.61 1.52 -14.38
N MET A 493 -1.15 0.83 -15.38
CA MET A 493 -2.39 1.18 -16.09
C MET A 493 -3.54 1.35 -15.11
N TRP A 494 -3.70 0.38 -14.20
CA TRP A 494 -4.73 0.43 -13.17
C TRP A 494 -4.54 1.62 -12.21
N THR A 495 -3.31 1.91 -11.80
CA THR A 495 -2.99 3.05 -10.93
C THR A 495 -3.25 4.38 -11.64
N VAL A 496 -2.98 4.45 -12.94
CA VAL A 496 -3.29 5.62 -13.77
C VAL A 496 -4.80 5.78 -13.98
N ALA A 497 -5.51 4.70 -14.27
CA ALA A 497 -6.98 4.69 -14.29
C ALA A 497 -7.56 5.11 -12.93
N SER A 498 -6.87 4.78 -11.83
CA SER A 498 -7.25 5.23 -10.48
C SER A 498 -6.91 6.70 -10.19
N GLY A 499 -6.40 7.45 -11.16
CA GLY A 499 -6.14 8.89 -11.09
C GLY A 499 -4.68 9.28 -10.80
N ALA A 500 -3.75 8.33 -10.78
CA ALA A 500 -2.34 8.69 -10.72
C ALA A 500 -1.86 9.27 -12.07
N PRO A 501 -1.06 10.33 -12.09
CA PRO A 501 -0.52 10.83 -13.35
C PRO A 501 0.55 9.87 -13.90
N TRP A 502 0.38 9.39 -15.14
CA TRP A 502 1.32 8.47 -15.83
C TRP A 502 2.77 8.91 -15.71
N ARG A 503 3.04 10.20 -15.93
CA ARG A 503 4.40 10.77 -15.82
C ARG A 503 5.06 10.48 -14.47
N THR A 504 4.29 10.45 -13.39
CA THR A 504 4.82 10.23 -12.03
C THR A 504 4.99 8.75 -11.66
N MET A 505 4.58 7.84 -12.54
CA MET A 505 4.72 6.40 -12.29
C MET A 505 6.16 5.91 -12.53
N TYR A 506 6.99 6.67 -13.26
CA TYR A 506 8.35 6.30 -13.63
C TYR A 506 8.38 4.86 -14.15
N TYR A 507 7.51 4.56 -15.11
CA TYR A 507 7.20 3.20 -15.54
C TYR A 507 8.45 2.49 -16.08
N GLY A 508 9.26 3.16 -16.91
CA GLY A 508 10.46 2.54 -17.48
C GLY A 508 11.46 2.17 -16.43
N ARG A 509 11.71 3.09 -15.50
CA ARG A 509 12.58 2.83 -14.37
C ARG A 509 12.03 1.72 -13.47
N SER A 510 10.72 1.68 -13.24
CA SER A 510 10.08 0.64 -12.44
C SER A 510 10.18 -0.73 -13.13
N LEU A 511 10.00 -0.78 -14.45
CA LEU A 511 10.10 -1.99 -15.27
C LEU A 511 11.53 -2.51 -15.33
N HIS A 512 12.48 -1.61 -15.60
CA HIS A 512 13.90 -1.90 -15.58
C HIS A 512 14.35 -2.42 -14.21
N ASN A 513 13.95 -1.73 -13.14
CA ASN A 513 14.23 -2.18 -11.78
C ASN A 513 13.57 -3.54 -11.51
N ALA A 514 12.30 -3.73 -11.89
CA ALA A 514 11.64 -5.00 -11.73
C ALA A 514 12.40 -6.13 -12.44
N HIS A 515 12.92 -5.93 -13.64
CA HIS A 515 13.66 -6.96 -14.37
C HIS A 515 15.07 -7.21 -13.86
N ILE A 516 15.87 -6.16 -13.67
CA ILE A 516 17.25 -6.31 -13.16
C ILE A 516 17.22 -6.93 -11.76
N PHE A 517 16.19 -6.64 -10.98
CA PHE A 517 16.16 -6.98 -9.57
C PHE A 517 15.23 -8.14 -9.19
N SER A 518 14.45 -8.68 -10.14
CA SER A 518 13.66 -9.91 -9.94
C SER A 518 14.48 -11.13 -10.38
N TYR A 519 15.42 -11.56 -9.52
CA TYR A 519 16.05 -12.87 -9.70
C TYR A 519 15.12 -13.98 -9.22
N PRO A 520 14.97 -15.09 -9.96
CA PRO A 520 14.25 -16.26 -9.45
C PRO A 520 14.90 -16.75 -8.14
N VAL A 521 14.10 -16.93 -7.09
CA VAL A 521 14.55 -17.44 -5.78
C VAL A 521 15.28 -18.79 -5.93
N ALA A 522 14.90 -19.58 -6.93
CA ALA A 522 15.54 -20.85 -7.25
C ALA A 522 16.97 -20.73 -7.81
N LEU A 523 17.34 -19.56 -8.35
CA LEU A 523 18.65 -19.30 -8.94
C LEU A 523 19.57 -18.49 -8.01
N SER A 524 19.04 -18.00 -6.88
CA SER A 524 19.79 -17.18 -5.94
C SER A 524 20.87 -17.99 -5.19
N ARG A 525 22.13 -17.59 -5.29
CA ARG A 525 23.26 -18.18 -4.55
C ARG A 525 23.76 -17.24 -3.45
N VAL A 526 24.46 -17.82 -2.48
CA VAL A 526 25.19 -17.06 -1.46
C VAL A 526 26.31 -16.26 -2.15
N GLY A 527 26.16 -14.93 -2.21
CA GLY A 527 27.07 -14.03 -2.92
C GLY A 527 26.36 -13.12 -3.92
N ASP A 528 25.18 -13.52 -4.40
CA ASP A 528 24.40 -12.74 -5.37
C ASP A 528 24.03 -11.38 -4.81
N LEU A 529 23.88 -11.22 -3.49
CA LEU A 529 23.65 -9.93 -2.88
C LEU A 529 24.77 -8.92 -3.17
N ASP A 530 26.04 -9.34 -3.26
CA ASP A 530 27.13 -8.43 -3.64
C ASP A 530 27.12 -8.08 -5.13
N GLU A 531 26.50 -8.91 -5.97
CA GLU A 531 26.28 -8.70 -7.40
C GLU A 531 25.04 -7.80 -7.63
N TRP A 532 23.92 -8.13 -6.99
CA TRP A 532 22.67 -7.38 -6.90
C TRP A 532 22.78 -6.00 -6.28
N VAL A 533 23.80 -5.82 -5.45
CA VAL A 533 24.17 -4.53 -4.93
C VAL A 533 25.00 -3.84 -6.03
N ARG A 534 26.05 -4.46 -6.58
CA ARG A 534 26.95 -3.84 -7.57
C ARG A 534 26.30 -3.33 -8.86
N GLU A 535 25.23 -3.97 -9.33
CA GLU A 535 24.37 -3.52 -10.44
C GLU A 535 23.24 -2.61 -9.94
#